data_AF-A0A1V6DAY9-F1
#
_entry.id   AF-A0A1V6DAY9-F1
#
_cell.length_a   1.000
_cell.length_b   1.000
_cell.length_c   1.000
_cell.angle_alpha   90.00
_cell.angle_beta   90.00
_cell.angle_gamma   90.00
#
_symmetry.space_group_name_H-M   'P 1'
#
loop_
_entity.id
_entity.type
_entity.pdbx_description
1 polymer ?
#
loop_
_entity_poly.entity_id
_entity_poly.type
_entity_poly.pdbx_seq_one_letter_code
_entity_poly.pdbx_strand_id
1 'polypeptide(L)'
;MHVAQQAKHRAQRAGPAFTLIELLVVVAILSLLLSLLSPTFSRARNMAKRTQCQANLYQISTASASYHGANRGWLARIHPATWPGWKPPESPSSATPCYNDALRLYTPNDYIFHCPQAFECANAAKNKRRLDYGINHYGRGENSGKYHVSMDGLRIHQVARCDVIQFSDAENNSSPEDIGAGSRNTLEWPIKWSFERYAHQRHMEGYCNAKLDGTVAWYSAWPQTNEKWFIPKK
;
A
#
# COMPACT_ATOMS: atom_id res chain seq x y z
N MET A 1 -85.67 10.78 29.62
CA MET A 1 -84.61 9.75 29.53
C MET A 1 -83.97 9.95 28.17
N HIS A 2 -82.67 10.07 27.90
CA HIS A 2 -81.36 9.97 28.53
C HIS A 2 -80.42 10.53 27.43
N VAL A 3 -79.20 11.03 27.59
CA VAL A 3 -78.25 11.36 28.64
C VAL A 3 -77.23 12.25 27.91
N ALA A 4 -76.85 13.38 28.49
CA ALA A 4 -75.76 14.20 27.98
C ALA A 4 -74.42 13.47 28.20
N GLN A 5 -73.68 13.17 27.13
CA GLN A 5 -72.30 12.68 27.22
C GLN A 5 -71.34 13.87 27.26
N GLN A 6 -70.82 14.17 28.45
CA GLN A 6 -69.70 15.10 28.63
C GLN A 6 -68.37 14.37 28.34
N ALA A 7 -67.67 14.81 27.29
CA ALA A 7 -66.32 14.34 26.99
C ALA A 7 -65.31 14.93 28.00
N LYS A 8 -64.70 14.07 28.83
CA LYS A 8 -63.60 14.43 29.72
C LYS A 8 -62.34 14.71 28.90
N HIS A 9 -61.95 15.97 28.74
CA HIS A 9 -60.62 16.33 28.27
C HIS A 9 -59.58 15.85 29.28
N ARG A 10 -58.85 14.78 28.96
CA ARG A 10 -57.62 14.40 29.68
C ARG A 10 -56.62 15.53 29.48
N ALA A 11 -56.29 16.25 30.55
CA ALA A 11 -55.16 17.17 30.58
C ALA A 11 -53.88 16.36 30.29
N GLN A 12 -53.41 16.41 29.04
CA GLN A 12 -52.10 15.91 28.69
C GLN A 12 -51.10 16.79 29.42
N ARG A 13 -50.38 16.22 30.38
CA ARG A 13 -49.23 16.89 31.01
C ARG A 13 -48.26 17.25 29.89
N ALA A 14 -48.19 18.53 29.55
CA ALA A 14 -47.14 19.04 28.68
C ALA A 14 -45.81 18.75 29.37
N GLY A 15 -45.03 17.82 28.81
CA GLY A 15 -43.65 17.63 29.22
C GLY A 15 -42.86 18.93 29.02
N PRO A 16 -41.76 19.15 29.74
CA PRO A 16 -40.95 20.34 29.58
C PRO A 16 -40.53 20.49 28.10
N ALA A 17 -40.88 21.63 27.50
CA ALA A 17 -40.49 21.97 26.14
C ALA A 17 -39.03 22.46 26.14
N PHE A 18 -38.22 21.90 25.24
CA PHE A 18 -36.80 22.25 25.10
C PHE A 18 -36.67 23.69 24.62
N THR A 19 -35.87 24.49 25.29
CA THR A 19 -35.65 25.89 24.92
C THR A 19 -34.61 26.01 23.82
N LEU A 20 -34.72 27.04 22.98
CA LEU A 20 -33.75 27.32 21.91
C LEU A 20 -32.34 27.55 22.48
N ILE A 21 -32.25 28.16 23.67
CA ILE A 21 -30.98 28.42 24.35
C ILE A 21 -30.30 27.14 24.85
N GLU A 22 -31.05 26.17 25.36
CA GLU A 22 -30.51 24.87 25.76
C GLU A 22 -29.89 24.14 24.56
N LEU A 23 -30.56 24.18 23.41
CA LEU A 23 -30.02 23.59 22.18
C LEU A 23 -28.76 24.34 21.71
N LEU A 24 -28.76 25.67 21.79
CA LEU A 24 -27.64 26.51 21.36
C LEU A 24 -26.38 26.28 22.19
N VAL A 25 -26.51 26.17 23.52
CA VAL A 25 -25.36 25.89 24.41
C VAL A 25 -24.78 24.51 24.13
N VAL A 26 -25.61 23.51 23.87
CA VAL A 26 -25.15 22.14 23.57
C VAL A 26 -24.34 22.10 22.28
N VAL A 27 -24.83 22.72 21.20
CA VAL A 27 -24.07 22.73 19.94
C VAL A 27 -22.79 23.56 20.05
N ALA A 28 -22.80 24.65 20.85
CA ALA A 28 -21.60 25.42 21.16
C ALA A 28 -20.53 24.57 21.85
N ILE A 29 -20.89 23.82 22.89
CA ILE A 29 -19.94 22.95 23.58
C ILE A 29 -19.46 21.79 22.66
N LEU A 30 -20.36 21.17 21.90
CA LEU A 30 -20.00 20.09 20.96
C LEU A 30 -19.00 20.57 19.90
N SER A 31 -19.22 21.75 19.31
CA SER A 31 -18.31 22.33 18.32
C SER A 31 -16.92 22.68 18.89
N LEU A 32 -16.86 23.16 20.14
CA LEU A 32 -15.59 23.41 20.84
C LEU A 32 -14.81 22.09 21.03
N LEU A 33 -15.47 21.03 21.50
CA LEU A 33 -14.83 19.74 21.70
C LEU A 33 -14.35 19.11 20.39
N LEU A 34 -15.16 19.15 19.33
CA LEU A 34 -14.78 18.63 18.01
C LEU A 34 -13.58 19.38 17.42
N SER A 35 -13.49 20.69 17.63
CA SER A 35 -12.37 21.52 17.16
C SER A 35 -11.03 21.08 17.78
N LEU A 36 -11.04 20.70 19.05
CA LEU A 36 -9.85 20.19 19.75
C LEU A 36 -9.47 18.76 19.31
N LEU A 37 -10.45 17.94 18.90
CA LEU A 37 -10.25 16.54 18.52
C LEU A 37 -9.82 16.35 17.06
N SER A 38 -10.19 17.27 16.17
CA SER A 38 -9.94 17.20 14.73
C SER A 38 -8.48 16.87 14.33
N PRO A 39 -7.44 17.56 14.82
CA PRO A 39 -6.06 17.26 14.42
C PRO A 39 -5.62 15.85 14.86
N THR A 40 -6.03 15.42 16.05
CA THR A 40 -5.72 14.09 16.60
C THR A 40 -6.40 12.99 15.79
N PHE A 41 -7.65 13.21 15.39
CA PHE A 41 -8.40 12.25 14.56
C PHE A 41 -7.77 12.05 13.18
N SER A 42 -7.29 13.13 12.55
CA SER A 42 -6.56 13.05 11.29
C SER A 42 -5.30 12.18 11.40
N ARG A 43 -4.51 12.38 12.47
CA ARG A 43 -3.31 11.56 12.74
C ARG A 43 -3.65 10.09 12.98
N ALA A 44 -4.68 9.81 13.78
CA ALA A 44 -5.15 8.44 14.02
C ALA A 44 -5.57 7.72 12.73
N ARG A 45 -6.29 8.43 11.84
CA ARG A 45 -6.68 7.90 10.53
C ARG A 45 -5.46 7.58 9.66
N ASN A 46 -4.44 8.44 9.64
CA ASN A 46 -3.21 8.20 8.90
C ASN A 46 -2.41 7.01 9.46
N MET A 47 -2.39 6.84 10.79
CA MET A 47 -1.80 5.65 11.42
C MET A 47 -2.55 4.37 11.04
N ALA A 48 -3.88 4.38 11.04
CA ALA A 48 -4.68 3.23 10.62
C ALA A 48 -4.41 2.84 9.16
N LYS A 49 -4.33 3.83 8.26
CA LYS A 49 -3.98 3.60 6.85
C LYS A 49 -2.57 3.02 6.70
N ARG A 50 -1.59 3.47 7.49
CA ARG A 50 -0.25 2.89 7.52
C ARG A 50 -0.28 1.43 7.98
N THR A 51 -1.02 1.11 9.04
CA THR A 51 -1.20 -0.27 9.50
C THR A 51 -1.82 -1.14 8.42
N GLN A 52 -2.80 -0.62 7.68
CA GLN A 52 -3.38 -1.32 6.53
C GLN A 52 -2.33 -1.60 5.44
N CYS A 53 -1.43 -0.65 5.14
CA CYS A 53 -0.34 -0.90 4.19
C CYS A 53 0.63 -1.98 4.65
N GLN A 54 0.95 -2.02 5.94
CA GLN A 54 1.78 -3.09 6.49
C GLN A 54 1.09 -4.45 6.37
N ALA A 55 -0.22 -4.52 6.62
CA ALA A 55 -1.01 -5.73 6.43
C ALA A 55 -1.08 -6.16 4.95
N ASN A 56 -1.21 -5.21 4.03
CA ASN A 56 -1.17 -5.48 2.59
C ASN A 56 0.18 -6.07 2.17
N LEU A 57 1.30 -5.47 2.60
CA LEU A 57 2.65 -5.98 2.30
C LEU A 57 2.91 -7.35 2.93
N TYR A 58 2.38 -7.61 4.13
CA TYR A 58 2.41 -8.94 4.74
C TYR A 58 1.70 -9.98 3.87
N GLN A 59 0.50 -9.64 3.36
CA GLN A 59 -0.25 -10.52 2.47
C GLN A 59 0.46 -10.75 1.13
N ILE A 60 1.08 -9.72 0.56
CA ILE A 60 1.89 -9.86 -0.67
C ILE A 60 3.10 -10.77 -0.43
N SER A 61 3.81 -10.57 0.68
CA SER A 61 4.98 -11.37 1.04
C SER A 61 4.63 -12.86 1.22
N THR A 62 3.59 -13.15 2.01
CA THR A 62 3.12 -14.52 2.25
C THR A 62 2.55 -15.17 0.99
N ALA A 63 1.86 -14.41 0.13
CA ALA A 63 1.44 -14.86 -1.19
C ALA A 63 2.64 -15.22 -2.08
N SER A 64 3.70 -14.42 -2.04
CA SER A 64 4.95 -14.73 -2.76
C SER A 64 5.62 -15.99 -2.27
N ALA A 65 5.71 -16.17 -0.95
CA ALA A 65 6.28 -17.39 -0.37
C ALA A 65 5.46 -18.63 -0.78
N SER A 66 4.13 -18.50 -0.76
CA SER A 66 3.20 -19.56 -1.19
C SER A 66 3.37 -19.89 -2.68
N TYR A 67 3.48 -18.87 -3.53
CA TYR A 67 3.77 -19.03 -4.96
C TYR A 67 5.08 -19.81 -5.17
N HIS A 68 6.15 -19.43 -4.48
CA HIS A 68 7.45 -20.10 -4.61
C HIS A 68 7.34 -21.58 -4.18
N GLY A 69 6.64 -21.86 -3.08
CA GLY A 69 6.41 -23.23 -2.61
C GLY A 69 5.65 -24.08 -3.63
N ALA A 70 4.54 -23.56 -4.17
CA ALA A 70 3.72 -24.26 -5.16
C ALA A 70 4.45 -24.48 -6.50
N ASN A 71 5.36 -23.58 -6.88
CA ASN A 71 6.08 -23.62 -8.14
C ASN A 71 7.48 -24.22 -8.02
N ARG A 72 7.72 -25.21 -7.15
CA ARG A 72 9.02 -25.91 -7.01
C ARG A 72 10.20 -24.96 -6.73
N GLY A 73 9.94 -23.86 -6.04
CA GLY A 73 10.89 -22.81 -5.74
C GLY A 73 11.15 -21.84 -6.87
N TRP A 74 10.49 -21.94 -8.03
CA TRP A 74 10.61 -20.94 -9.09
C TRP A 74 10.08 -19.59 -8.62
N LEU A 75 10.86 -18.55 -8.86
CA LEU A 75 10.47 -17.19 -8.56
C LEU A 75 9.50 -16.67 -9.62
N ALA A 76 8.52 -15.88 -9.19
CA ALA A 76 7.57 -15.27 -10.12
C ALA A 76 8.30 -14.36 -11.10
N ARG A 77 7.94 -14.35 -12.38
CA ARG A 77 8.60 -13.47 -13.33
C ARG A 77 8.20 -12.01 -13.06
N ILE A 78 9.17 -11.14 -12.75
CA ILE A 78 8.94 -9.68 -12.83
C ILE A 78 9.15 -9.29 -14.29
N HIS A 79 8.10 -8.81 -14.95
CA HIS A 79 8.21 -8.30 -16.31
C HIS A 79 7.90 -6.79 -16.32
N PRO A 80 8.77 -5.95 -16.91
CA PRO A 80 8.52 -4.51 -17.02
C PRO A 80 7.48 -4.13 -18.10
N ALA A 81 6.56 -5.04 -18.47
CA ALA A 81 5.65 -4.89 -19.63
C ALA A 81 4.51 -3.89 -19.37
N THR A 82 4.53 -3.20 -18.25
CA THR A 82 3.49 -2.27 -17.86
C THR A 82 3.73 -0.84 -18.37
N TRP A 83 4.90 -0.58 -18.99
CA TRP A 83 5.17 0.68 -19.67
C TRP A 83 4.48 0.71 -21.05
N PRO A 84 3.58 1.68 -21.32
CA PRO A 84 2.90 1.75 -22.60
C PRO A 84 3.92 2.04 -23.71
N GLY A 85 3.96 1.16 -24.71
CA GLY A 85 4.84 1.29 -25.88
C GLY A 85 6.18 0.54 -25.79
N TRP A 86 6.54 0.00 -24.63
CA TRP A 86 7.75 -0.83 -24.49
C TRP A 86 7.40 -2.32 -24.58
N LYS A 87 7.84 -2.98 -25.64
CA LYS A 87 7.83 -4.44 -25.79
C LYS A 87 9.28 -4.91 -25.84
N PRO A 88 9.75 -5.78 -24.94
CA PRO A 88 11.08 -6.36 -25.11
C PRO A 88 11.08 -7.22 -26.38
N PRO A 89 12.18 -7.20 -27.15
CA PRO A 89 12.28 -7.85 -28.46
C PRO A 89 12.10 -9.39 -28.43
N GLU A 90 12.16 -9.99 -27.25
CA GLU A 90 12.09 -11.44 -27.01
C GLU A 90 10.80 -11.89 -26.29
N SER A 91 9.80 -11.01 -26.12
CA SER A 91 8.55 -11.38 -25.45
C SER A 91 7.59 -12.09 -26.41
N PRO A 92 7.29 -13.39 -26.22
CA PRO A 92 6.26 -14.07 -27.00
C PRO A 92 4.91 -13.50 -26.57
N SER A 93 4.37 -12.59 -27.39
CA SER A 93 3.08 -11.93 -27.21
C SER A 93 2.95 -11.03 -25.98
N SER A 94 1.99 -10.12 -26.05
CA SER A 94 1.54 -9.19 -25.02
C SER A 94 0.92 -9.85 -23.76
N ALA A 95 1.31 -11.09 -23.45
CA ALA A 95 0.69 -11.94 -22.43
C ALA A 95 1.68 -12.46 -21.37
N THR A 96 2.86 -11.84 -21.21
CA THR A 96 3.70 -12.19 -20.04
C THR A 96 3.00 -11.71 -18.77
N PRO A 97 2.63 -12.61 -17.84
CA PRO A 97 1.98 -12.23 -16.60
C PRO A 97 2.90 -11.31 -15.77
N CYS A 98 2.32 -10.26 -15.21
CA CYS A 98 3.01 -9.42 -14.23
C CYS A 98 3.13 -10.15 -12.89
N TYR A 99 3.95 -9.61 -12.00
CA TYR A 99 4.17 -10.21 -10.68
C TYR A 99 2.85 -10.39 -9.91
N ASN A 100 1.97 -9.39 -9.94
CA ASN A 100 0.64 -9.45 -9.33
C ASN A 100 -0.28 -10.50 -9.99
N ASP A 101 -0.19 -10.70 -11.32
CA ASP A 101 -0.95 -11.76 -12.00
C ASP A 101 -0.52 -13.15 -11.52
N ALA A 102 0.79 -13.34 -11.31
CA ALA A 102 1.35 -14.59 -10.80
C ALA A 102 0.90 -14.85 -9.35
N LEU A 103 0.80 -13.80 -8.54
CA LEU A 103 0.35 -13.89 -7.15
C LEU A 103 -1.16 -13.98 -6.98
N ARG A 104 -1.96 -13.67 -8.00
CA ARG A 104 -3.42 -13.54 -7.89
C ARG A 104 -4.14 -14.75 -7.30
N LEU A 105 -3.60 -15.95 -7.49
CA LEU A 105 -4.15 -17.20 -6.95
C LEU A 105 -3.80 -17.41 -5.46
N TYR A 106 -2.84 -16.66 -4.94
CA TYR A 106 -2.31 -16.74 -3.58
C TYR A 106 -2.68 -15.52 -2.73
N THR A 107 -3.38 -14.54 -3.32
CA THR A 107 -3.85 -13.35 -2.64
C THR A 107 -5.36 -13.41 -2.42
N PRO A 108 -5.88 -12.81 -1.34
CA PRO A 108 -7.32 -12.82 -1.08
C PRO A 108 -8.11 -11.95 -2.07
N ASN A 109 -7.47 -10.92 -2.63
CA ASN A 109 -8.04 -10.03 -3.64
C ASN A 109 -6.93 -9.20 -4.32
N ASP A 110 -7.29 -8.51 -5.40
CA ASP A 110 -6.38 -7.61 -6.14
C ASP A 110 -6.19 -6.24 -5.43
N TYR A 111 -7.07 -5.87 -4.50
CA TYR A 111 -7.00 -4.59 -3.79
C TYR A 111 -5.79 -4.48 -2.85
N ILE A 112 -5.19 -5.60 -2.46
CA ILE A 112 -3.99 -5.60 -1.60
C ILE A 112 -2.79 -4.93 -2.28
N PHE A 113 -2.78 -4.84 -3.61
CA PHE A 113 -1.70 -4.19 -4.35
C PHE A 113 -1.84 -2.66 -4.39
N HIS A 114 -2.90 -2.12 -3.79
CA HIS A 114 -3.20 -0.69 -3.77
C HIS A 114 -3.07 -0.10 -2.37
N CYS A 115 -2.47 1.08 -2.30
CA CYS A 115 -2.26 1.78 -1.05
C CYS A 115 -3.44 2.74 -0.77
N PRO A 116 -4.07 2.70 0.43
CA PRO A 116 -5.16 3.62 0.80
C PRO A 116 -4.72 5.09 0.98
N GLN A 117 -3.42 5.38 0.88
CA GLN A 117 -2.84 6.72 0.82
C GLN A 117 -2.16 6.99 -0.53
N ALA A 118 -2.38 6.15 -1.54
CA ALA A 118 -1.84 6.41 -2.86
C ALA A 118 -2.44 7.69 -3.44
N PHE A 119 -1.56 8.55 -3.93
CA PHE A 119 -1.94 9.70 -4.74
C PHE A 119 -1.86 9.31 -6.22
N GLU A 120 -2.67 9.94 -7.06
CA GLU A 120 -2.47 9.87 -8.50
C GLU A 120 -1.23 10.67 -8.88
N CYS A 121 -0.18 10.03 -9.38
CA CYS A 121 0.92 10.79 -9.96
C CYS A 121 0.51 11.19 -11.38
N ALA A 122 1.03 12.32 -11.87
CA ALA A 122 0.68 12.89 -13.16
C ALA A 122 0.82 11.92 -14.37
N ASN A 123 1.58 10.84 -14.21
CA ASN A 123 1.80 9.81 -15.24
C ASN A 123 1.13 8.46 -14.94
N ALA A 124 0.35 8.32 -13.86
CA ALA A 124 -0.30 7.06 -13.48
C ALA A 124 -1.20 6.50 -14.60
N ALA A 125 -1.78 7.37 -15.43
CA ALA A 125 -2.61 7.01 -16.58
C ALA A 125 -1.87 6.21 -17.67
N LYS A 126 -0.53 6.25 -17.68
CA LYS A 126 0.29 5.51 -18.66
C LYS A 126 0.39 4.03 -18.30
N ASN A 127 0.43 3.69 -17.01
CA ASN A 127 0.52 2.31 -16.56
C ASN A 127 -0.89 1.70 -16.39
N LYS A 128 -1.28 0.79 -17.29
CA LYS A 128 -2.59 0.13 -17.26
C LYS A 128 -2.78 -0.82 -16.05
N ARG A 129 -1.72 -1.08 -15.28
CA ARG A 129 -1.70 -1.96 -14.11
C ARG A 129 -1.08 -1.22 -12.92
N ARG A 130 -1.64 -0.06 -12.57
CA ARG A 130 -1.26 0.72 -11.39
C ARG A 130 -1.15 -0.20 -10.17
N LEU A 131 0.06 -0.38 -9.61
CA LEU A 131 0.28 -0.98 -8.29
C LEU A 131 0.98 0.07 -7.43
N ASP A 132 0.69 0.06 -6.14
CA ASP A 132 1.26 1.01 -5.18
C ASP A 132 2.34 0.37 -4.28
N TYR A 133 2.59 -0.93 -4.49
CA TYR A 133 3.65 -1.73 -3.88
C TYR A 133 4.42 -2.49 -4.96
N GLY A 134 5.71 -2.70 -4.73
CA GLY A 134 6.60 -3.42 -5.64
C GLY A 134 7.57 -4.35 -4.93
N ILE A 135 8.37 -5.06 -5.71
CA ILE A 135 9.39 -6.02 -5.25
C ILE A 135 10.75 -5.61 -5.82
N ASN A 136 11.85 -5.87 -5.13
CA ASN A 136 13.19 -5.47 -5.62
C ASN A 136 13.76 -6.41 -6.69
N HIS A 137 14.80 -5.97 -7.41
CA HIS A 137 15.49 -6.77 -8.43
C HIS A 137 16.64 -7.64 -7.87
N TYR A 138 16.34 -8.77 -7.24
CA TYR A 138 17.33 -9.59 -6.51
C TYR A 138 18.11 -10.64 -7.31
N GLY A 139 17.91 -10.73 -8.63
CA GLY A 139 18.36 -11.88 -9.43
C GLY A 139 19.59 -11.70 -10.31
N ARG A 140 19.64 -10.63 -11.13
CA ARG A 140 20.66 -10.52 -12.20
C ARG A 140 21.72 -9.45 -12.01
N GLY A 141 21.61 -8.56 -11.03
CA GLY A 141 22.56 -7.47 -10.83
C GLY A 141 22.40 -6.43 -11.93
N GLU A 142 22.19 -5.18 -11.53
CA GLU A 142 21.98 -4.08 -12.45
C GLU A 142 23.30 -3.72 -13.16
N ASN A 143 23.54 -4.28 -14.34
CA ASN A 143 24.63 -3.77 -15.19
C ASN A 143 24.39 -3.96 -16.69
N SER A 144 23.15 -3.95 -17.15
CA SER A 144 22.86 -4.06 -18.59
C SER A 144 22.15 -2.85 -19.20
N GLY A 145 21.75 -1.84 -18.42
CA GLY A 145 20.98 -0.70 -18.94
C GLY A 145 19.69 -1.12 -19.67
N LYS A 146 19.26 -2.35 -19.48
CA LYS A 146 18.15 -3.01 -20.15
C LYS A 146 17.23 -3.55 -19.07
N TYR A 147 15.97 -3.17 -19.14
CA TYR A 147 14.85 -3.63 -18.30
C TYR A 147 14.58 -5.13 -18.50
N HIS A 148 15.57 -6.00 -18.28
CA HIS A 148 15.39 -7.43 -18.44
C HIS A 148 14.51 -7.97 -17.32
N VAL A 149 13.74 -9.01 -17.65
CA VAL A 149 12.99 -9.88 -16.74
C VAL A 149 13.91 -10.40 -15.64
N SER A 150 13.98 -9.67 -14.53
CA SER A 150 14.99 -9.80 -13.48
C SER A 150 14.98 -11.15 -12.75
N MET A 151 13.93 -11.95 -12.90
CA MET A 151 13.70 -13.15 -12.09
C MET A 151 13.46 -14.41 -12.92
N ASP A 152 13.53 -14.31 -14.24
CA ASP A 152 13.26 -15.44 -15.12
C ASP A 152 14.35 -16.51 -14.96
N GLY A 153 13.91 -17.75 -14.73
CA GLY A 153 14.81 -18.88 -14.56
C GLY A 153 15.61 -18.90 -13.25
N LEU A 154 15.19 -18.16 -12.22
CA LEU A 154 15.78 -18.25 -10.88
C LEU A 154 14.89 -19.01 -9.89
N ARG A 155 15.53 -19.80 -9.03
CA ARG A 155 14.88 -20.51 -7.92
C ARG A 155 15.22 -19.86 -6.58
N ILE A 156 14.32 -19.97 -5.64
CA ILE A 156 14.43 -19.40 -4.29
C ILE A 156 15.71 -19.85 -3.57
N HIS A 157 16.16 -21.10 -3.75
CA HIS A 157 17.40 -21.60 -3.14
C HIS A 157 18.68 -20.99 -3.74
N GLN A 158 18.59 -20.34 -4.91
CA GLN A 158 19.71 -19.61 -5.51
C GLN A 158 19.83 -18.20 -4.93
N VAL A 159 18.81 -17.75 -4.18
CA VAL A 159 18.83 -16.51 -3.40
C VAL A 159 19.32 -16.84 -2.01
N ALA A 160 20.40 -16.18 -1.58
CA ALA A 160 21.11 -16.58 -0.37
C ALA A 160 20.28 -16.48 0.92
N ARG A 161 19.29 -15.57 0.99
CA ARG A 161 18.45 -15.30 2.17
C ARG A 161 17.07 -14.72 1.81
N CYS A 162 16.09 -14.88 2.71
CA CYS A 162 14.77 -14.25 2.61
C CYS A 162 14.83 -12.70 2.66
N ASP A 163 15.80 -12.14 3.41
CA ASP A 163 16.01 -10.69 3.53
C ASP A 163 16.38 -10.00 2.21
N VAL A 164 16.84 -10.78 1.23
CA VAL A 164 17.22 -10.29 -0.10
C VAL A 164 15.99 -9.96 -0.92
N ILE A 165 14.85 -10.63 -0.67
CA ILE A 165 13.60 -10.42 -1.39
C ILE A 165 12.73 -9.50 -0.56
N GLN A 166 12.49 -8.32 -1.08
CA GLN A 166 11.86 -7.23 -0.36
C GLN A 166 10.72 -6.63 -1.18
N PHE A 167 9.65 -6.32 -0.47
CA PHE A 167 8.45 -5.67 -0.94
C PHE A 167 8.37 -4.30 -0.30
N SER A 168 8.08 -3.26 -1.06
CA SER A 168 7.99 -1.92 -0.49
C SER A 168 6.94 -1.10 -1.20
N ASP A 169 6.62 0.03 -0.60
CA ASP A 169 5.95 1.13 -1.27
C ASP A 169 6.60 1.41 -2.64
N ALA A 170 5.79 1.46 -3.69
CA ALA A 170 6.18 1.82 -5.05
C ALA A 170 5.34 2.99 -5.56
N GLU A 171 5.90 3.77 -6.47
CA GLU A 171 5.14 4.78 -7.21
C GLU A 171 4.49 4.18 -8.47
N ASN A 172 3.39 4.79 -8.91
CA ASN A 172 2.57 4.31 -10.03
C ASN A 172 3.07 4.73 -11.43
N ASN A 173 4.24 5.37 -11.53
CA ASN A 173 4.81 5.86 -12.78
C ASN A 173 5.92 4.96 -13.36
N SER A 174 6.65 4.24 -12.51
CA SER A 174 7.62 3.21 -12.93
C SER A 174 6.93 1.85 -13.12
N SER A 175 7.67 0.79 -13.47
CA SER A 175 7.15 -0.59 -13.34
C SER A 175 6.93 -0.79 -11.84
N PRO A 176 5.70 -0.72 -11.31
CA PRO A 176 5.48 -0.70 -9.88
C PRO A 176 5.83 -2.07 -9.27
N GLU A 177 6.10 -3.09 -10.08
CA GLU A 177 6.69 -4.35 -9.69
C GLU A 177 8.19 -4.24 -9.33
N ASP A 178 8.82 -3.06 -9.46
CA ASP A 178 10.23 -2.84 -9.13
C ASP A 178 10.48 -1.59 -8.25
N ILE A 179 10.93 -1.81 -7.02
CA ILE A 179 11.25 -0.75 -6.04
C ILE A 179 12.72 -0.28 -6.09
N GLY A 180 13.59 -0.97 -6.81
CA GLY A 180 15.03 -0.68 -6.79
C GLY A 180 15.89 -1.85 -7.23
N ALA A 181 17.06 -1.54 -7.76
CA ALA A 181 18.00 -2.50 -8.32
C ALA A 181 19.39 -2.32 -7.71
N GLY A 182 20.05 -3.44 -7.41
CA GLY A 182 21.35 -3.49 -6.76
C GLY A 182 22.15 -4.68 -7.26
N SER A 183 23.37 -4.85 -6.77
CA SER A 183 24.19 -6.04 -7.04
C SER A 183 23.45 -7.32 -6.60
N ARG A 184 23.71 -8.46 -7.25
CA ARG A 184 23.07 -9.74 -6.89
C ARG A 184 23.26 -10.06 -5.40
N ASN A 185 22.19 -10.56 -4.76
CA ASN A 185 22.21 -10.97 -3.34
C ASN A 185 22.65 -9.85 -2.36
N THR A 186 22.53 -8.58 -2.76
CA THR A 186 22.74 -7.47 -1.85
C THR A 186 21.58 -7.32 -0.87
N LEU A 187 21.89 -6.79 0.32
CA LEU A 187 20.87 -6.25 1.24
C LEU A 187 20.64 -4.76 1.03
N GLU A 188 21.51 -4.13 0.24
CA GLU A 188 21.55 -2.71 -0.02
C GLU A 188 20.82 -2.42 -1.32
N TRP A 189 19.55 -2.02 -1.20
CA TRP A 189 18.68 -1.75 -2.34
C TRP A 189 18.46 -0.25 -2.48
N PRO A 190 19.06 0.42 -3.49
CA PRO A 190 18.78 1.81 -3.73
C PRO A 190 17.32 1.94 -4.15
N ILE A 191 16.55 2.63 -3.33
CA ILE A 191 15.18 2.97 -3.68
C ILE A 191 15.21 3.91 -4.90
N LYS A 192 14.39 3.64 -5.92
CA LYS A 192 14.39 4.44 -7.16
C LYS A 192 14.13 5.93 -6.88
N TRP A 193 14.72 6.81 -7.70
CA TRP A 193 14.50 8.27 -7.72
C TRP A 193 13.02 8.67 -7.65
N SER A 194 12.17 7.80 -8.16
CA SER A 194 10.77 8.04 -8.38
C SER A 194 9.93 7.82 -7.11
N PHE A 195 10.38 6.91 -6.25
CA PHE A 195 9.91 6.81 -4.86
C PHE A 195 10.31 8.05 -4.05
N GLU A 196 11.52 8.56 -4.22
CA GLU A 196 12.01 9.79 -3.53
C GLU A 196 11.15 11.01 -3.84
N ARG A 197 10.39 11.01 -4.94
CA ARG A 197 9.58 12.15 -5.33
C ARG A 197 8.15 12.10 -4.81
N TYR A 198 7.57 10.89 -4.71
CA TYR A 198 6.11 10.74 -4.48
C TYR A 198 5.75 9.75 -3.38
N ALA A 199 6.42 8.60 -3.30
CA ALA A 199 6.03 7.53 -2.38
C ALA A 199 6.35 7.89 -0.92
N HIS A 200 7.43 8.62 -0.66
CA HIS A 200 7.80 9.08 0.68
C HIS A 200 6.78 10.03 1.31
N GLN A 201 5.97 10.72 0.51
CA GLN A 201 4.93 11.63 1.03
C GLN A 201 3.73 10.86 1.62
N ARG A 202 3.70 9.54 1.44
CA ARG A 202 2.73 8.64 2.08
C ARG A 202 3.18 8.32 3.50
N HIS A 203 2.28 7.74 4.29
CA HIS A 203 2.62 7.10 5.56
C HIS A 203 3.35 7.99 6.59
N MET A 204 3.05 9.30 6.61
CA MET A 204 3.68 10.29 7.50
C MET A 204 5.19 10.43 7.24
N GLU A 205 5.56 10.76 6.00
CA GLU A 205 6.95 10.95 5.58
C GLU A 205 7.79 9.68 5.81
N GLY A 206 7.29 8.54 5.33
CA GLY A 206 7.93 7.26 5.51
C GLY A 206 7.42 6.19 4.55
N TYR A 207 7.88 4.96 4.75
CA TYR A 207 7.53 3.84 3.90
C TYR A 207 7.43 2.53 4.68
N CYS A 208 6.60 1.63 4.19
CA CYS A 208 6.45 0.28 4.66
C CYS A 208 7.27 -0.65 3.77
N ASN A 209 8.00 -1.57 4.39
CA ASN A 209 8.74 -2.60 3.70
C ASN A 209 8.48 -3.96 4.35
N ALA A 210 8.37 -4.99 3.53
CA ALA A 210 8.26 -6.37 3.96
C ALA A 210 9.33 -7.24 3.31
N LYS A 211 9.82 -8.23 4.05
CA LYS A 211 10.73 -9.27 3.55
C LYS A 211 9.92 -10.50 3.16
N LEU A 212 10.49 -11.44 2.40
CA LEU A 212 9.79 -12.66 1.96
C LEU A 212 9.36 -13.61 3.08
N ASP A 213 9.97 -13.51 4.25
CA ASP A 213 9.55 -14.26 5.45
C ASP A 213 8.27 -13.70 6.11
N GLY A 214 7.72 -12.60 5.59
CA GLY A 214 6.57 -11.91 6.14
C GLY A 214 6.93 -10.86 7.19
N THR A 215 8.21 -10.64 7.51
CA THR A 215 8.61 -9.56 8.41
C THR A 215 8.28 -8.22 7.78
N VAL A 216 7.48 -7.38 8.45
CA VAL A 216 7.08 -6.05 7.96
C VAL A 216 7.52 -4.96 8.94
N ALA A 217 8.09 -3.88 8.41
CA ALA A 217 8.49 -2.72 9.19
C ALA A 217 8.17 -1.41 8.47
N TRP A 218 8.03 -0.34 9.24
CA TRP A 218 7.94 1.03 8.72
C TRP A 218 9.24 1.78 9.00
N TYR A 219 9.62 2.63 8.06
CA TYR A 219 10.85 3.41 8.04
C TYR A 219 10.53 4.87 7.73
N SER A 220 11.19 5.82 8.40
CA SER A 220 11.06 7.26 8.12
C SER A 220 11.85 7.68 6.88
N ALA A 221 11.39 8.71 6.17
CA ALA A 221 11.92 9.10 4.87
C ALA A 221 12.91 10.29 4.85
N TRP A 222 13.27 10.93 5.97
CA TRP A 222 14.20 12.07 5.98
C TRP A 222 15.24 12.00 7.12
N PRO A 223 16.52 12.36 6.89
CA PRO A 223 17.41 11.86 5.84
C PRO A 223 18.42 10.83 6.41
N GLN A 224 18.69 9.74 5.72
CA GLN A 224 19.99 9.06 5.85
C GLN A 224 20.90 9.63 4.75
N THR A 225 21.46 10.82 5.05
CA THR A 225 22.62 11.48 4.42
C THR A 225 23.15 10.88 3.11
N ASN A 226 22.74 11.38 1.92
CA ASN A 226 23.44 11.19 0.61
C ASN A 226 23.99 9.78 0.26
N GLU A 227 23.61 8.76 1.00
CA GLU A 227 24.12 7.41 0.97
C GLU A 227 22.87 6.58 0.74
N LYS A 228 22.53 6.47 -0.55
CA LYS A 228 21.66 5.45 -1.15
C LYS A 228 20.69 4.82 -0.16
N TRP A 229 19.44 5.29 -0.08
CA TRP A 229 18.35 4.72 0.71
C TRP A 229 18.49 3.22 1.03
N PHE A 230 19.17 2.89 2.12
CA PHE A 230 19.44 1.52 2.50
C PHE A 230 18.34 1.08 3.45
N ILE A 231 17.75 -0.09 3.22
CA ILE A 231 16.90 -0.72 4.23
C ILE A 231 17.85 -1.23 5.32
N PRO A 232 17.82 -0.66 6.54
CA PRO A 232 18.84 -0.94 7.53
C PRO A 232 18.78 -2.41 7.96
N LYS A 233 19.95 -3.02 8.14
CA LYS A 233 20.11 -4.33 8.77
C LYS A 233 19.59 -4.22 10.21
N LYS A 234 18.35 -4.67 10.45
CA LYS A 234 17.89 -5.06 11.78
C LYS A 234 18.10 -6.56 11.94
#